data_AF-A0A1G4Q0K8-F1
#
_entry.id   AF-A0A1G4Q0K8-F1
#
_cell.length_a   1.000
_cell.length_b   1.000
_cell.length_c   1.000
_cell.angle_alpha   90.00
_cell.angle_beta   90.00
_cell.angle_gamma   90.00
#
_symmetry.space_group_name_H-M   'P 1'
#
loop_
_entity.id
_entity.type
_entity.pdbx_description
1 polymer ?
#
loop_
_entity_poly.entity_id
_entity_poly.type
_entity_poly.pdbx_seq_one_letter_code
_entity_poly.pdbx_strand_id
1 'polypeptide(L)'
;MEEFQVGEYYWRPCAEIMTIPDGRIYYIPIFDHLHSDVQFDFRDEHYHIDGRFEMEPRMKQQFNCWDGYTAAVIVPEHSSSYSFLSIASTKVKCERTQTGLKLPDCPNEKQLLKIEKYHSWYRTYIGKSCEGKRCPHFSTEMLEKGGYLVCPMHGLTADIKSLLIID
;
A
#
# COMPACT_ATOMS: atom_id res chain seq x y z
N MET A 1 -16.32 -5.00 4.12
CA MET A 1 -15.38 -4.25 4.96
C MET A 1 -15.03 -5.06 6.18
N GLU A 2 -13.82 -5.59 6.16
CA GLU A 2 -13.22 -6.19 7.34
C GLU A 2 -12.83 -5.04 8.28
N GLU A 3 -13.55 -4.91 9.40
CA GLU A 3 -13.24 -3.90 10.41
C GLU A 3 -12.14 -4.43 11.33
N PHE A 4 -10.94 -3.86 11.21
CA PHE A 4 -9.81 -4.20 12.07
C PHE A 4 -9.84 -3.40 13.37
N GLN A 5 -9.69 -4.10 14.49
CA GLN A 5 -9.58 -3.52 15.82
C GLN A 5 -8.11 -3.48 16.25
N VAL A 6 -7.65 -2.31 16.70
CA VAL A 6 -6.28 -2.14 17.19
C VAL A 6 -6.08 -3.01 18.43
N GLY A 7 -4.99 -3.77 18.44
CA GLY A 7 -4.65 -4.72 19.50
C GLY A 7 -4.96 -6.18 19.15
N GLU A 8 -5.91 -6.41 18.24
CA GLU A 8 -6.36 -7.74 17.83
C GLU A 8 -5.46 -8.35 16.75
N TYR A 9 -5.55 -9.67 16.60
CA TYR A 9 -4.72 -10.45 15.67
C TYR A 9 -5.54 -11.03 14.52
N TYR A 10 -5.02 -10.89 13.30
CA TYR A 10 -5.69 -11.31 12.08
C TYR A 10 -4.76 -12.14 11.20
N TRP A 11 -5.33 -13.11 10.48
CA TRP A 11 -4.61 -13.84 9.44
C TRP A 11 -4.54 -12.96 8.19
N ARG A 12 -3.34 -12.52 7.82
CA ARG A 12 -3.12 -11.64 6.66
C ARG A 12 -2.12 -12.26 5.69
N PRO A 13 -2.25 -11.97 4.39
CA PRO A 13 -1.18 -12.24 3.45
C PRO A 13 0.04 -11.39 3.80
N CYS A 14 1.18 -12.06 3.91
CA CYS A 14 2.47 -11.43 4.15
C CYS A 14 3.45 -11.88 3.07
N ALA A 15 4.25 -10.94 2.56
CA ALA A 15 5.44 -11.27 1.81
C ALA A 15 6.48 -11.85 2.76
N GLU A 16 6.87 -13.10 2.51
CA GLU A 16 7.99 -13.73 3.18
C GLU A 16 9.28 -13.32 2.47
N ILE A 17 10.13 -12.57 3.18
CA ILE A 17 11.38 -12.05 2.63
C ILE A 17 12.56 -12.47 3.49
N MET A 18 13.69 -12.75 2.85
CA MET A 18 14.96 -13.02 3.51
C MET A 18 15.92 -11.86 3.29
N THR A 19 16.40 -11.21 4.34
CA THR A 19 17.34 -10.08 4.21
C THR A 19 18.75 -10.54 3.82
N ILE A 20 19.36 -9.87 2.84
CA ILE A 20 20.61 -10.32 2.21
C ILE A 20 21.90 -10.15 3.05
N PRO A 21 22.01 -9.26 4.06
CA PRO A 21 23.23 -9.27 4.88
C PRO A 21 23.24 -10.29 6.03
N ASP A 22 22.09 -10.75 6.54
CA ASP A 22 22.02 -11.59 7.76
C ASP A 22 21.12 -12.84 7.64
N GLY A 23 20.48 -13.08 6.49
CA GLY A 23 19.72 -14.29 6.21
C GLY A 23 18.46 -14.46 7.04
N ARG A 24 17.99 -13.41 7.73
CA ARG A 24 16.78 -13.46 8.56
C ARG A 24 15.53 -13.40 7.71
N ILE A 25 14.55 -14.21 8.08
CA ILE A 25 13.23 -14.22 7.43
C ILE A 25 12.31 -13.26 8.18
N TYR A 26 11.61 -12.41 7.43
CA TYR A 26 10.57 -11.53 7.92
C TYR A 26 9.29 -11.72 7.13
N TYR A 27 8.16 -11.51 7.80
CA TYR A 27 6.83 -11.52 7.21
C TYR A 27 6.30 -10.09 7.16
N ILE A 28 6.18 -9.54 5.95
CA ILE A 28 5.75 -8.15 5.73
C ILE A 28 4.28 -8.17 5.30
N PRO A 29 3.34 -7.62 6.10
CA PRO A 29 1.94 -7.52 5.70
C PRO A 29 1.77 -6.76 4.38
N ILE A 30 0.98 -7.31 3.45
CA ILE A 30 0.77 -6.73 2.13
C ILE A 30 -0.71 -6.75 1.73
N PHE A 31 -1.05 -5.98 0.70
CA PHE A 31 -2.21 -6.24 -0.14
C PHE A 31 -1.83 -7.29 -1.18
N ASP A 32 -2.51 -8.44 -1.18
CA ASP A 32 -2.24 -9.56 -2.10
C ASP A 32 -2.78 -9.26 -3.51
N HIS A 33 -2.11 -8.32 -4.17
CA HIS A 33 -2.41 -7.87 -5.52
C HIS A 33 -1.10 -7.51 -6.22
N LEU A 34 -0.48 -8.50 -6.87
CA LEU A 34 0.72 -8.30 -7.67
C LEU A 34 0.37 -7.51 -8.93
N HIS A 35 1.04 -6.39 -9.15
CA HIS A 35 0.82 -5.54 -10.32
C HIS A 35 2.04 -4.65 -10.57
N SER A 36 2.05 -3.96 -11.71
CA SER A 36 3.03 -2.92 -12.04
C SER A 36 2.34 -1.57 -12.21
N ASP A 37 3.07 -0.51 -11.93
CA ASP A 37 2.58 0.87 -11.95
C ASP A 37 3.22 1.63 -13.13
N VAL A 38 2.99 1.12 -14.34
CA VAL A 38 3.61 1.62 -15.57
C VAL A 38 3.28 3.11 -15.79
N GLN A 39 2.10 3.56 -15.37
CA GLN A 39 1.68 4.97 -15.39
C GLN A 39 2.62 5.91 -14.60
N PHE A 40 3.35 5.40 -13.60
CA PHE A 40 4.29 6.15 -12.77
C PHE A 40 5.74 5.85 -13.15
N ASP A 41 5.97 5.18 -14.29
CA ASP A 41 7.29 4.69 -14.73
C ASP A 41 7.91 3.70 -13.74
N PHE A 42 7.07 2.91 -13.05
CA PHE A 42 7.47 1.83 -12.17
C PHE A 42 7.02 0.50 -12.78
N ARG A 43 7.90 -0.11 -13.56
CA ARG A 43 7.57 -1.28 -14.39
C ARG A 43 7.69 -2.61 -13.66
N ASP A 44 8.40 -2.64 -12.54
CA ASP A 44 8.59 -3.85 -11.77
C ASP A 44 7.27 -4.26 -11.10
N GLU A 45 6.94 -5.54 -11.20
CA GLU A 45 5.79 -6.09 -10.48
C GLU A 45 6.06 -6.04 -8.97
N HIS A 46 5.05 -5.63 -8.21
CA HIS A 46 5.20 -5.42 -6.79
C HIS A 46 3.90 -5.57 -6.01
N TYR A 47 4.05 -5.74 -4.70
CA TYR A 47 2.99 -5.68 -3.71
C TYR A 47 3.09 -4.39 -2.89
N HIS A 48 1.95 -3.78 -2.58
CA HIS A 48 1.90 -2.70 -1.59
C HIS A 48 1.87 -3.26 -0.17
N ILE A 49 2.57 -2.59 0.72
CA ILE A 49 2.61 -2.91 2.15
C ILE A 49 1.30 -2.48 2.82
N ASP A 50 0.73 -3.36 3.65
CA ASP A 50 -0.41 -3.03 4.52
C ASP A 50 0.10 -2.56 5.88
N GLY A 51 0.30 -1.23 6.01
CA GLY A 51 0.91 -0.60 7.17
C GLY A 51 0.05 -0.59 8.44
N ARG A 52 -1.15 -1.22 8.41
CA ARG A 52 -2.01 -1.39 9.60
C ARG A 52 -1.46 -2.40 10.60
N PHE A 53 -0.70 -3.37 10.11
CA PHE A 53 -0.28 -4.54 10.89
C PHE A 53 1.15 -4.41 11.40
N GLU A 54 1.40 -5.09 12.51
CA GLU A 54 2.71 -5.14 13.15
C GLU A 54 3.77 -5.68 12.19
N MET A 55 4.92 -5.04 12.27
CA MET A 55 6.10 -5.35 11.49
C MET A 55 7.31 -5.14 12.39
N GLU A 56 8.33 -5.97 12.24
CA GLU A 56 9.56 -5.87 13.01
C GLU A 56 10.21 -4.47 12.82
N PRO A 57 10.71 -3.81 13.89
CA PRO A 57 11.22 -2.44 13.84
C PRO A 57 12.24 -2.13 12.73
N ARG A 58 13.17 -3.04 12.42
CA ARG A 58 14.13 -2.85 11.33
C ARG A 58 13.45 -2.83 9.97
N MET A 59 12.41 -3.65 9.79
CA MET A 59 11.63 -3.64 8.56
C MET A 59 10.77 -2.38 8.45
N LYS A 60 10.17 -1.90 9.56
CA LYS A 60 9.50 -0.58 9.60
C LYS A 60 10.45 0.54 9.18
N GLN A 61 11.69 0.50 9.66
CA GLN A 61 12.72 1.46 9.27
C GLN A 61 13.06 1.35 7.77
N GLN A 62 13.36 0.14 7.30
CA GLN A 62 13.75 -0.13 5.91
C GLN A 62 12.67 0.32 4.92
N PHE A 63 11.40 0.07 5.23
CA PHE A 63 10.27 0.45 4.38
C PHE A 63 9.65 1.80 4.75
N ASN A 64 10.23 2.54 5.70
CA ASN A 64 9.73 3.82 6.18
C ASN A 64 8.21 3.79 6.51
N CYS A 65 7.75 2.75 7.23
CA CYS A 65 6.32 2.49 7.50
C CYS A 65 5.96 2.67 8.99
N TRP A 66 6.38 3.79 9.59
CA TRP A 66 6.20 4.03 11.02
C TRP A 66 4.77 4.41 11.40
N ASP A 67 4.07 5.14 10.54
CA ASP A 67 2.72 5.68 10.73
C ASP A 67 1.64 4.93 9.93
N GLY A 68 2.05 3.88 9.19
CA GLY A 68 1.20 3.05 8.35
C GLY A 68 1.19 3.50 6.90
N TYR A 69 1.77 4.66 6.60
CA TYR A 69 1.87 5.19 5.26
C TYR A 69 3.27 4.93 4.72
N THR A 70 3.36 4.45 3.47
CA THR A 70 4.65 4.26 2.81
C THR A 70 4.52 4.37 1.30
N ALA A 71 5.61 4.74 0.64
CA ALA A 71 5.78 4.59 -0.81
C ALA A 71 6.63 3.37 -1.17
N ALA A 72 7.14 2.65 -0.17
CA ALA A 72 7.90 1.43 -0.37
C ALA A 72 6.96 0.28 -0.75
N VAL A 73 7.47 -0.59 -1.61
CA VAL A 73 6.76 -1.76 -2.13
C VAL A 73 7.66 -2.99 -2.01
N ILE A 74 7.05 -4.18 -2.06
CA ILE A 74 7.79 -5.43 -2.15
C ILE A 74 7.89 -5.82 -3.61
N VAL A 75 9.11 -5.85 -4.15
CA VAL A 75 9.42 -6.24 -5.53
C VAL A 75 9.98 -7.67 -5.49
N PRO A 76 9.25 -8.68 -6.00
CA PRO A 76 9.68 -10.07 -5.92
C PRO A 76 10.97 -10.37 -6.70
N GLU A 77 11.11 -9.82 -7.90
CA GLU A 77 12.20 -10.19 -8.83
C GLU A 77 13.49 -9.39 -8.61
N HIS A 78 13.38 -8.17 -8.08
CA HIS A 78 14.46 -7.19 -8.12
C HIS A 78 14.58 -6.43 -6.79
N SER A 79 15.32 -7.00 -5.84
CA SER A 79 15.75 -6.30 -4.63
C SER A 79 17.20 -6.65 -4.28
N SER A 80 18.00 -5.62 -4.00
CA SER A 80 19.36 -5.78 -3.48
C SER A 80 19.42 -5.94 -1.96
N SER A 81 18.30 -5.70 -1.27
CA SER A 81 18.22 -5.66 0.19
C SER A 81 17.61 -6.93 0.81
N TYR A 82 16.80 -7.66 0.03
CA TYR A 82 16.18 -8.91 0.43
C TYR A 82 15.93 -9.81 -0.78
N SER A 83 15.72 -11.10 -0.53
CA SER A 83 15.18 -12.07 -1.47
C SER A 83 13.72 -12.34 -1.12
N PHE A 84 12.82 -12.24 -2.08
CA PHE A 84 11.43 -12.68 -1.91
C PHE A 84 11.36 -14.20 -1.97
N LEU A 85 10.63 -14.82 -1.04
CA LEU A 85 10.49 -16.26 -0.94
C LEU A 85 9.09 -16.73 -1.36
N SER A 86 8.04 -16.18 -0.73
CA SER A 86 6.66 -16.60 -0.95
C SER A 86 5.64 -15.57 -0.44
N ILE A 87 4.36 -15.80 -0.70
CA ILE A 87 3.26 -15.19 0.07
C ILE A 87 2.80 -16.20 1.12
N ALA A 88 2.91 -15.82 2.39
CA ALA A 88 2.51 -16.63 3.53
C ALA A 88 1.34 -15.98 4.27
N SER A 89 0.31 -16.77 4.60
CA SER A 89 -0.74 -16.32 5.52
C SER A 89 -0.23 -16.41 6.96
N THR A 90 -0.09 -15.26 7.62
CA THR A 90 0.49 -15.19 8.98
C THR A 90 -0.46 -14.44 9.91
N LYS A 91 -0.49 -14.84 11.18
CA LYS A 91 -1.24 -14.14 12.21
C LYS A 91 -0.44 -12.92 12.69
N VAL A 92 -0.93 -11.72 12.37
CA VAL A 92 -0.28 -10.44 12.68
C VAL A 92 -1.20 -9.54 13.49
N LYS A 93 -0.63 -8.73 14.38
CA LYS A 93 -1.38 -7.80 15.24
C LYS A 93 -1.74 -6.54 14.46
N CYS A 94 -2.98 -6.06 14.56
CA CYS A 94 -3.36 -4.74 14.07
C CYS A 94 -2.83 -3.68 15.04
N GLU A 95 -1.94 -2.81 14.58
CA GLU A 95 -1.41 -1.70 15.38
C GLU A 95 -2.18 -0.41 15.17
N ARG A 96 -2.85 -0.27 14.03
CA ARG A 96 -3.54 0.96 13.61
C ARG A 96 -4.58 0.66 12.54
N THR A 97 -5.54 1.56 12.40
CA THR A 97 -6.60 1.48 11.38
C THR A 97 -6.21 2.14 10.06
N GLN A 98 -5.09 2.86 10.03
CA GLN A 98 -4.66 3.67 8.89
C GLN A 98 -3.53 3.00 8.11
N THR A 99 -3.61 3.07 6.78
CA THR A 99 -2.56 2.68 5.83
C THR A 99 -2.75 3.45 4.53
N GLY A 100 -1.71 3.51 3.70
CA GLY A 100 -1.82 4.16 2.41
C GLY A 100 -0.49 4.49 1.76
N LEU A 101 -0.57 5.04 0.56
CA LEU A 101 0.55 5.68 -0.10
C LEU A 101 1.01 6.94 0.65
N LYS A 102 2.32 7.11 0.82
CA LYS A 102 2.92 8.34 1.34
C LYS A 102 3.62 9.13 0.23
N LEU A 103 3.01 10.21 -0.24
CA LEU A 103 3.71 11.19 -1.07
C LEU A 103 4.55 12.12 -0.20
N PRO A 104 5.72 12.60 -0.66
CA PRO A 104 6.54 13.52 0.13
C PRO A 104 5.92 14.92 0.18
N ASP A 105 5.87 15.53 1.36
CA ASP A 105 5.31 16.87 1.58
C ASP A 105 6.16 17.99 0.93
N CYS A 106 7.48 17.78 0.86
CA CYS A 106 8.44 18.71 0.24
C CYS A 106 9.26 17.95 -0.80
N PRO A 107 8.71 17.69 -2.00
CA PRO A 107 9.40 16.95 -3.04
C PRO A 107 10.60 17.72 -3.59
N ASN A 108 11.70 17.00 -3.83
CA ASN A 108 12.80 17.54 -4.64
C ASN A 108 12.44 17.55 -6.14
N GLU A 109 13.28 18.16 -6.98
CA GLU A 109 13.05 18.29 -8.42
C GLU A 109 12.74 16.96 -9.13
N LYS A 110 13.43 15.86 -8.76
CA LYS A 110 13.19 14.54 -9.35
C LYS A 110 11.85 13.94 -8.89
N GLN A 111 11.43 14.23 -7.67
CA GLN A 111 10.15 13.77 -7.10
C GLN A 111 8.96 14.57 -7.65
N LEU A 112 9.13 15.87 -7.92
CA LEU A 112 8.10 16.72 -8.49
C LEU A 112 7.55 16.14 -9.79
N LEU A 113 8.42 15.72 -10.72
CA LEU A 113 8.00 15.09 -11.98
C LEU A 113 7.17 13.81 -11.76
N LYS A 114 7.48 13.02 -10.73
CA LYS A 114 6.71 11.81 -10.41
C LYS A 114 5.35 12.15 -9.79
N ILE A 115 5.30 13.18 -8.95
CA ILE A 115 4.06 13.66 -8.33
C ILE A 115 3.12 14.27 -9.38
N GLU A 116 3.65 15.01 -10.36
CA GLU A 116 2.85 15.54 -11.47
C GLU A 116 2.25 14.42 -12.33
N LYS A 117 3.01 13.36 -12.60
CA LYS A 117 2.50 12.15 -13.26
C LYS A 117 1.42 11.48 -12.43
N TYR A 118 1.64 11.34 -11.12
CA TYR A 118 0.65 10.79 -10.20
C TYR A 118 -0.65 11.59 -10.23
N HIS A 119 -0.61 12.92 -10.11
CA HIS A 119 -1.81 13.75 -10.18
C HIS A 119 -2.49 13.69 -11.54
N SER A 120 -1.72 13.60 -12.63
CA SER A 120 -2.27 13.44 -13.97
C SER A 120 -3.01 12.12 -14.13
N TRP A 121 -2.42 11.03 -13.61
CA TRP A 121 -3.08 9.73 -13.54
C TRP A 121 -4.34 9.77 -12.67
N TYR A 122 -4.26 10.36 -11.47
CA TYR A 122 -5.39 10.47 -10.54
C TYR A 122 -6.58 11.15 -11.23
N ARG A 123 -6.33 12.27 -11.94
CA ARG A 123 -7.37 12.99 -12.69
C ARG A 123 -8.13 12.12 -13.70
N THR A 124 -7.50 11.08 -14.25
CA THR A 124 -8.19 10.15 -15.17
C THR A 124 -9.24 9.27 -14.49
N TYR A 125 -9.28 9.25 -13.15
CA TYR A 125 -10.24 8.50 -12.35
C TYR A 125 -11.37 9.35 -11.80
N ILE A 126 -11.27 10.68 -11.81
CA ILE A 126 -12.33 11.57 -11.30
C ILE A 126 -13.67 11.23 -11.98
N GLY A 127 -14.71 11.04 -11.16
CA GLY A 127 -16.05 10.66 -11.62
C GLY A 127 -16.24 9.17 -11.92
N LYS A 128 -15.20 8.33 -11.84
CA LYS A 128 -15.37 6.87 -11.94
C LYS A 128 -16.02 6.32 -10.67
N SER A 129 -16.87 5.31 -10.85
CA SER A 129 -17.60 4.64 -9.77
C SER A 129 -16.70 3.73 -8.94
N CYS A 130 -16.93 3.75 -7.62
CA CYS A 130 -16.36 2.86 -6.61
C CYS A 130 -17.44 1.93 -6.03
N GLU A 131 -18.38 1.49 -6.87
CA GLU A 131 -19.49 0.62 -6.47
C GLU A 131 -18.97 -0.61 -5.70
N GLY A 132 -19.69 -1.00 -4.64
CA GLY A 132 -19.25 -2.05 -3.74
C GLY A 132 -18.04 -1.66 -2.86
N LYS A 133 -17.70 -0.36 -2.76
CA LYS A 133 -16.53 0.18 -2.04
C LYS A 133 -15.21 -0.36 -2.60
N ARG A 134 -15.14 -0.51 -3.92
CA ARG A 134 -13.99 -1.06 -4.65
C ARG A 134 -13.32 0.03 -5.48
N CYS A 135 -12.00 0.07 -5.43
CA CYS A 135 -11.20 1.01 -6.20
C CYS A 135 -11.35 0.74 -7.71
N PRO A 136 -11.64 1.75 -8.55
CA PRO A 136 -11.79 1.57 -10.00
C PRO A 136 -10.49 1.23 -10.74
N HIS A 137 -9.34 1.26 -10.06
CA HIS A 137 -8.04 0.88 -10.63
C HIS A 137 -7.89 -0.65 -10.64
N PHE A 138 -7.82 -1.26 -9.45
CA PHE A 138 -7.51 -2.69 -9.28
C PHE A 138 -8.58 -3.45 -8.47
N SER A 139 -9.75 -2.85 -8.26
CA SER A 139 -10.83 -3.42 -7.44
C SER A 139 -10.41 -3.77 -6.01
N THR A 140 -9.36 -3.10 -5.50
CA THR A 140 -8.97 -3.19 -4.09
C THR A 140 -10.06 -2.57 -3.22
N GLU A 141 -10.36 -3.19 -2.08
CA GLU A 141 -11.30 -2.61 -1.12
C GLU A 141 -10.79 -1.26 -0.60
N MET A 142 -11.65 -0.25 -0.66
CA MET A 142 -11.34 1.09 -0.17
C MET A 142 -11.62 1.20 1.34
N LEU A 143 -10.86 2.06 2.00
CA LEU A 143 -10.96 2.30 3.45
C LEU A 143 -11.83 3.52 3.74
N GLU A 144 -12.73 3.42 4.70
CA GLU A 144 -13.45 4.60 5.20
C GLU A 144 -12.54 5.49 6.05
N LYS A 145 -12.42 6.78 5.68
CA LYS A 145 -11.61 7.77 6.39
C LYS A 145 -12.27 9.14 6.31
N GLY A 146 -12.70 9.67 7.46
CA GLY A 146 -13.18 11.05 7.56
C GLY A 146 -14.38 11.39 6.65
N GLY A 147 -15.26 10.42 6.38
CA GLY A 147 -16.39 10.61 5.47
C GLY A 147 -16.10 10.29 4.00
N TYR A 148 -14.91 9.79 3.70
CA TYR A 148 -14.49 9.40 2.35
C TYR A 148 -14.15 7.91 2.28
N LEU A 149 -14.11 7.37 1.06
CA LEU A 149 -13.46 6.09 0.76
C LEU A 149 -12.08 6.37 0.17
N VAL A 150 -11.04 5.73 0.68
CA VAL A 150 -9.66 5.96 0.24
C VAL A 150 -9.02 4.63 -0.16
N CYS A 151 -8.50 4.56 -1.39
CA CYS A 151 -7.74 3.41 -1.87
C CYS A 151 -6.45 3.27 -1.06
N PRO A 152 -6.20 2.11 -0.43
CA PRO A 152 -5.02 1.93 0.42
C PRO A 152 -3.72 1.72 -0.37
N MET A 153 -3.79 1.44 -1.68
CA MET A 153 -2.60 1.26 -2.52
C MET A 153 -2.13 2.58 -3.13
N HIS A 154 -3.06 3.32 -3.75
CA HIS A 154 -2.75 4.47 -4.60
C HIS A 154 -3.51 5.74 -4.22
N GLY A 155 -4.17 5.80 -3.06
CA GLY A 155 -4.73 7.05 -2.52
C GLY A 155 -5.94 7.64 -3.25
N LEU A 156 -6.47 7.00 -4.29
CA LEU A 156 -7.74 7.40 -4.93
C LEU A 156 -8.83 7.58 -3.87
N THR A 157 -9.45 8.75 -3.83
CA THR A 157 -10.44 9.14 -2.83
C THR A 157 -11.81 9.26 -3.49
N ALA A 158 -12.84 8.70 -2.86
CA ALA A 158 -14.23 8.77 -3.32
C ALA A 158 -15.11 9.39 -2.23
N ASP A 159 -16.15 10.10 -2.65
CA ASP A 159 -17.22 10.53 -1.74
C ASP A 159 -18.06 9.31 -1.33
N ILE A 160 -18.31 9.16 -0.02
CA ILE A 160 -18.98 7.96 0.51
C ILE A 160 -20.46 7.85 0.11
N LYS A 161 -21.08 8.96 -0.31
CA LYS A 161 -22.50 8.99 -0.68
C LYS A 161 -22.73 8.71 -2.16
N SER A 162 -21.98 9.39 -3.02
CA SER A 162 -22.05 9.23 -4.48
C SER A 162 -21.24 8.05 -4.98
N LEU A 163 -20.26 7.57 -4.19
CA LEU A 163 -19.29 6.54 -4.56
C LEU A 163 -18.50 6.89 -5.83
N LEU A 164 -18.33 8.17 -6.11
CA LEU A 164 -17.52 8.64 -7.24
C LEU A 164 -16.17 9.10 -6.72
N ILE A 165 -15.11 8.81 -7.47
CA ILE A 165 -13.80 9.40 -7.22
C ILE A 165 -13.91 10.91 -7.30
N ILE A 166 -13.39 11.56 -6.26
CA ILE A 166 -13.33 13.00 -6.10
C ILE A 166 -11.87 13.42 -5.91
N ASP A 167 -11.64 14.69 -6.22
CA ASP A 167 -10.37 15.42 -6.13
C ASP A 167 -9.39 15.21 -7.29
#